data_AF-A0A6B3I537-F1
#
_entry.id   AF-A0A6B3I537-F1
#
_cell.length_a   1.000
_cell.length_b   1.000
_cell.length_c   1.000
_cell.angle_alpha   90.00
_cell.angle_beta   90.00
_cell.angle_gamma   90.00
#
_symmetry.space_group_name_H-M   'P 1'
#
loop_
_entity.id
_entity.type
_entity.pdbx_description
1 polymer ?
#
loop_
_entity_poly.entity_id
_entity_poly.type
_entity_poly.pdbx_seq_one_letter_code
_entity_poly.pdbx_strand_id
1 'polypeptide(L)' 'LSNQKFADLVKRYGADKVGLLTGDNSVNSEAPVVVMTTEVLRNMLYAGSQSLSGLGYVVMDEVHYLSDR' A
#
# COMPACT_ATOMS: atom_id res chain seq x y z
N LEU A 1 0.89 10.36 5.86
CA LEU A 1 -0.46 9.76 5.68
C LEU A 1 -0.45 8.23 5.80
N SER A 2 0.51 7.52 5.21
CA SER A 2 0.56 6.05 5.21
C SER A 2 0.47 5.41 6.61
N ASN A 3 1.21 5.94 7.60
CA ASN A 3 1.16 5.42 8.98
C ASN A 3 -0.22 5.60 9.64
N GLN A 4 -0.89 6.72 9.39
CA GLN A 4 -2.23 6.98 9.93
C GLN A 4 -3.24 5.99 9.34
N LYS A 5 -3.25 5.83 8.02
CA LYS A 5 -4.11 4.85 7.35
C LYS A 5 -3.84 3.42 7.79
N PHE A 6 -2.56 3.06 7.95
CA PHE A 6 -2.16 1.76 8.46
C PHE A 6 -2.76 1.53 9.85
N ALA A 7 -2.58 2.48 10.78
CA ALA A 7 -3.15 2.36 12.13
C ALA A 7 -4.68 2.25 12.10
N ASP A 8 -5.36 3.04 11.28
CA ASP A 8 -6.82 3.01 11.16
C ASP A 8 -7.34 1.68 10.58
N LEU A 9 -6.66 1.15 9.56
CA LEU A 9 -6.99 -0.14 8.96
C LEU A 9 -6.68 -1.30 9.90
N VAL A 10 -5.55 -1.27 10.62
CA VAL A 10 -5.21 -2.25 11.66
C VAL A 10 -6.29 -2.26 12.74
N LYS A 11 -6.73 -1.09 13.21
CA LYS A 11 -7.82 -0.98 14.20
C LYS A 11 -9.12 -1.60 13.70
N ARG A 12 -9.38 -1.53 12.39
CA ARG A 12 -10.61 -2.03 11.77
C ARG A 12 -10.57 -3.52 11.43
N TYR A 13 -9.44 -4.02 10.95
CA TYR A 13 -9.35 -5.35 10.33
C TYR A 13 -8.39 -6.31 11.04
N GLY A 14 -7.62 -5.85 12.03
CA GLY A 14 -6.62 -6.64 12.75
C GLY A 14 -5.22 -6.52 12.15
N ALA A 15 -4.21 -6.59 13.01
CA ALA A 15 -2.80 -6.43 12.62
C ALA A 15 -2.27 -7.57 11.74
N ASP A 16 -2.88 -8.75 11.81
CA ASP A 16 -2.55 -9.90 10.96
C ASP A 16 -3.04 -9.72 9.52
N LYS A 17 -4.03 -8.86 9.29
CA LYS A 17 -4.64 -8.62 7.97
C LYS A 17 -4.13 -7.38 7.25
N VAL A 18 -3.35 -6.54 7.92
CA VAL A 18 -2.94 -5.24 7.39
C VAL A 18 -1.42 -5.09 7.43
N GLY A 19 -0.85 -4.71 6.30
CA GLY A 19 0.56 -4.41 6.11
C GLY A 19 0.83 -2.95 5.77
N LEU A 20 2.08 -2.54 5.91
CA LEU A 20 2.61 -1.25 5.52
C LEU A 20 3.87 -1.49 4.70
N LEU A 21 3.96 -0.86 3.52
CA LEU A 21 5.15 -0.88 2.68
C LEU A 21 5.49 0.52 2.19
N THR A 22 6.51 1.11 2.78
CA THR A 22 7.07 2.42 2.39
C THR A 22 8.54 2.24 1.99
N GLY A 23 9.20 3.31 1.54
CA GLY A 23 10.63 3.25 1.18
C GLY A 23 11.55 2.99 2.38
N ASP A 24 11.08 3.29 3.59
CA ASP A 24 11.82 3.22 4.85
C ASP A 24 11.35 2.08 5.78
N ASN A 25 10.09 1.65 5.67
CA ASN A 25 9.50 0.66 6.58
C ASN A 25 8.72 -0.42 5.83
N SER A 26 8.85 -1.66 6.30
CA SER A 26 8.03 -2.79 5.86
C SER A 26 7.48 -3.54 7.07
N VAL A 27 6.16 -3.70 7.12
CA VAL A 27 5.44 -4.42 8.17
C VAL A 27 4.39 -5.30 7.51
N ASN A 28 4.43 -6.60 7.78
CA ASN A 28 3.44 -7.56 7.27
C ASN A 28 3.15 -7.36 5.75
N SER A 29 4.19 -7.28 4.92
CA SER A 29 4.07 -6.88 3.50
C SER A 29 3.26 -7.84 2.63
N GLU A 30 3.10 -9.08 3.09
CA GLU A 30 2.31 -10.12 2.42
C GLU A 30 0.86 -10.17 2.94
N ALA A 31 0.45 -9.18 3.74
CA ALA A 31 -0.92 -9.06 4.21
C ALA A 31 -1.91 -8.91 3.03
N PRO A 32 -3.16 -9.38 3.20
CA PRO A 32 -4.19 -9.20 2.17
C PRO A 32 -4.55 -7.73 1.91
N VAL A 33 -4.30 -6.83 2.86
CA VAL A 33 -4.44 -5.38 2.69
C VAL A 33 -3.11 -4.72 3.00
N VAL A 34 -2.50 -4.04 2.03
CA VAL A 34 -1.23 -3.34 2.23
C VAL A 34 -1.40 -1.85 1.94
N VAL A 35 -1.06 -1.02 2.92
CA VAL A 35 -0.91 0.42 2.71
C VAL A 35 0.49 0.65 2.17
N MET A 36 0.60 1.27 1.00
CA MET A 36 1.89 1.58 0.40
C MET A 36 1.91 2.98 -0.19
N THR A 37 3.12 3.54 -0.39
CA THR A 37 3.23 4.77 -1.17
C THR A 37 3.14 4.46 -2.66
N THR A 38 2.74 5.46 -3.44
CA THR A 38 2.63 5.34 -4.90
C THR A 38 3.98 5.03 -5.53
N GLU A 39 5.09 5.58 -5.01
CA GLU A 39 6.43 5.30 -5.53
C GLU A 39 6.82 3.84 -5.36
N VAL A 40 6.52 3.23 -4.20
CA VAL A 40 6.81 1.82 -3.95
C VAL A 40 6.00 0.93 -4.89
N LEU A 41 4.68 1.16 -4.99
CA LEU A 41 3.82 0.42 -5.92
C LEU A 41 4.34 0.52 -7.36
N ARG A 42 4.65 1.75 -7.80
CA ARG A 42 5.19 2.02 -9.13
C ARG A 42 6.49 1.25 -9.37
N ASN A 43 7.41 1.23 -8.42
CA ASN A 43 8.68 0.51 -8.56
C ASN A 43 8.45 -1.00 -8.67
N MET A 44 7.54 -1.56 -7.88
CA MET A 44 7.19 -2.99 -7.95
C MET A 44 6.55 -3.36 -9.28
N LEU A 45 5.70 -2.49 -9.84
CA LEU A 45 5.11 -2.66 -11.16
C LEU A 45 6.19 -2.65 -12.26
N TYR A 46 7.10 -1.67 -12.25
CA TYR A 46 8.20 -1.61 -13.23
C TYR A 46 9.15 -2.80 -13.12
N ALA A 47 9.39 -3.30 -11.91
CA ALA A 47 10.24 -4.47 -11.67
C ALA A 47 9.54 -5.81 -11.99
N GLY A 48 8.24 -5.82 -12.31
CA GLY A 48 7.49 -7.05 -12.53
C GLY A 48 7.43 -7.94 -11.28
N SER A 49 7.30 -7.34 -10.09
CA SER A 49 7.37 -8.06 -8.82
C SER A 49 6.30 -9.14 -8.70
N GLN A 50 6.72 -10.36 -8.32
CA GLN A 50 5.81 -11.49 -8.04
C GLN A 50 4.88 -11.23 -6.85
N SER A 51 5.25 -10.34 -5.92
CA SER A 51 4.38 -9.93 -4.81
C SER A 51 3.09 -9.26 -5.31
N LEU A 52 3.06 -8.75 -6.54
CA LEU A 52 1.86 -8.19 -7.16
C LEU A 52 1.01 -9.22 -7.89
N SER A 53 1.43 -10.49 -8.01
CA SER A 53 0.67 -11.52 -8.74
C SER A 53 -0.72 -11.78 -8.15
N GLY A 54 -0.95 -11.47 -6.87
CA GLY A 54 -2.26 -11.55 -6.21
C GLY A 54 -2.99 -10.21 -6.09
N LEU A 55 -2.45 -9.12 -6.64
CA LEU A 55 -3.04 -7.79 -6.51
C LEU A 55 -4.28 -7.66 -7.41
N GLY A 56 -5.47 -7.71 -6.80
CA GLY A 56 -6.74 -7.55 -7.52
C GLY A 56 -7.22 -6.09 -7.63
N TYR A 57 -6.94 -5.26 -6.62
CA TYR A 57 -7.47 -3.89 -6.52
C TYR A 57 -6.44 -2.92 -5.95
N VAL A 58 -6.43 -1.70 -6.48
CA VAL A 58 -5.64 -0.58 -5.95
C VAL A 58 -6.59 0.58 -5.65
N VAL A 59 -6.59 1.05 -4.41
CA VAL A 59 -7.32 2.26 -4.00
C VAL A 59 -6.31 3.40 -3.91
N MET A 60 -6.32 4.27 -4.92
CA MET A 60 -5.53 5.50 -4.89
C MET A 60 -6.25 6.54 -4.05
N ASP A 61 -5.53 7.18 -3.14
CA ASP A 61 -6.03 8.30 -2.37
C ASP A 61 -5.51 9.61 -2.93
N GLU A 62 -6.24 10.69 -2.67
CA GLU A 62 -5.89 12.03 -3.12
C GLU A 62 -5.68 12.15 -4.64
N VAL A 63 -6.51 11.44 -5.42
CA VAL A 63 -6.45 11.46 -6.89
C VAL A 63 -6.60 12.85 -7.50
N HIS A 64 -7.11 13.83 -6.74
CA HIS A 64 -7.20 15.22 -7.18
C HIS A 64 -5.81 15.86 -7.41
N TYR A 65 -4.74 15.40 -6.73
CA TYR A 65 -3.38 15.84 -7.03
C TYR A 65 -2.86 15.37 -8.39
N LEU A 66 -3.52 14.40 -9.04
CA LEU A 66 -3.15 13.98 -10.40
C LEU A 66 -3.67 14.96 -11.46
N SER A 67 -4.66 15.79 -11.12
CA SER A 67 -5.29 16.74 -12.04
C SER A 67 -4.70 18.16 -11.98
N ASP A 68 -3.87 18.46 -10.97
CA ASP A 68 -3.17 19.74 -10.82
C ASP A 68 -1.85 19.81 -11.62
N ARG A 69 -1.78 19.12 -12.77
CA ARG A 69 -0.66 19.20 -13.72
C ARG A 69 -1.10 19.56 -15.12
#